data_AF-A0A920J3M8-F1
#
_entry.id   AF-A0A920J3M8-F1
#
_cell.length_a   1.000
_cell.length_b   1.000
_cell.length_c   1.000
_cell.angle_alpha   90.00
_cell.angle_beta   90.00
_cell.angle_gamma   90.00
#
_symmetry.space_group_name_H-M   'P 1'
#
loop_
_entity.id
_entity.type
_entity.pdbx_description
1 polymer ?
#
loop_
_entity_poly.entity_id
_entity_poly.type
_entity_poly.pdbx_seq_one_letter_code
_entity_poly.pdbx_strand_id
1 'polypeptide(L)' 'MEEYQDSEFLVTTSTPTGSDILLKKLGNKIKHQYLPIDIPLCINLFINTWEPKALILLETEIWPNIIHC' A
#
# COMPACT_ATOMS: atom_id res chain seq x y z
N MET A 1 -18.19 -4.57 1.96
CA MET A 1 -17.52 -3.36 2.47
C MET A 1 -17.87 -3.07 3.93
N GLU A 2 -19.01 -3.54 4.46
CA GLU A 2 -19.36 -3.45 5.90
C GLU A 2 -18.31 -4.12 6.83
N GLU A 3 -17.60 -5.15 6.34
CA GLU A 3 -16.60 -5.90 7.11
C GLU A 3 -15.32 -5.12 7.48
N TYR A 4 -15.07 -3.95 6.86
CA TYR A 4 -13.85 -3.16 7.06
C TYR A 4 -14.13 -1.74 7.59
N GLN A 5 -15.30 -1.50 8.17
CA GLN A 5 -15.78 -0.16 8.52
C GLN A 5 -14.87 0.60 9.52
N ASP A 6 -14.15 -0.13 10.37
CA ASP A 6 -13.17 0.42 11.34
C ASP A 6 -11.71 0.07 11.01
N SER A 7 -11.43 -0.37 9.78
CA SER A 7 -10.06 -0.76 9.39
C SER A 7 -9.18 0.45 9.08
N GLU A 8 -7.94 0.41 9.53
CA GLU A 8 -6.92 1.39 9.13
C GLU A 8 -6.49 1.14 7.68
N PHE A 9 -6.31 2.21 6.90
CA PHE A 9 -5.79 2.13 5.54
C PHE A 9 -4.31 2.44 5.51
N LEU A 10 -3.51 1.51 5.01
CA LEU A 10 -2.16 1.74 4.53
C LEU A 10 -2.22 2.01 3.03
N VAL A 11 -1.76 3.19 2.61
CA VAL A 11 -1.71 3.57 1.19
C VAL A 11 -0.27 3.67 0.75
N THR A 12 0.05 3.00 -0.36
CA THR A 12 1.37 3.05 -0.98
C THR A 12 1.39 3.97 -2.19
N THR A 13 2.50 4.68 -2.38
CA THR A 13 2.76 5.44 -3.61
C THR A 13 4.16 5.15 -4.14
N SER A 14 4.35 5.22 -5.46
CA SER A 14 5.66 4.99 -6.08
C SER A 14 6.42 6.30 -6.39
N THR A 15 5.80 7.47 -6.22
CA THR A 15 6.41 8.77 -6.55
C THR A 15 6.25 9.80 -5.42
N PRO A 16 7.23 10.72 -5.24
CA PRO A 16 7.12 11.81 -4.26
C PRO A 16 5.93 12.73 -4.52
N THR A 17 5.64 13.05 -5.78
CA THR A 17 4.48 13.88 -6.15
C THR A 17 3.16 13.22 -5.73
N GLY A 18 3.03 11.91 -5.93
CA GLY A 18 1.87 11.15 -5.47
C GLY A 18 1.73 11.17 -3.94
N SER A 19 2.84 10.96 -3.22
CA SER A 19 2.90 11.07 -1.76
C SER A 19 2.45 12.44 -1.27
N ASP A 20 2.97 13.53 -1.84
CA ASP A 20 2.62 14.89 -1.45
C ASP A 20 1.13 15.19 -1.64
N ILE A 21 0.56 14.76 -2.78
CA ILE A 21 -0.87 14.94 -3.06
C ILE A 21 -1.71 14.14 -2.07
N LEU A 22 -1.32 12.90 -1.80
CA LEU A 22 -2.02 12.01 -0.88
C LEU A 22 -2.01 12.57 0.55
N LEU A 23 -0.84 12.96 1.05
CA LEU A 23 -0.68 13.52 2.40
C LEU A 23 -1.42 14.85 2.55
N LYS A 24 -1.46 15.70 1.52
CA LYS A 24 -2.26 16.94 1.52
C LYS A 24 -3.77 16.67 1.60
N LYS A 25 -4.26 15.60 0.98
CA LYS A 25 -5.70 15.30 0.91
C LYS A 25 -6.20 14.47 2.09
N LEU A 26 -5.43 13.47 2.52
CA LEU A 26 -5.87 12.49 3.51
C LEU A 26 -5.13 12.62 4.84
N GLY A 27 -3.93 13.22 4.84
CA GLY A 27 -3.16 13.54 6.04
C GLY A 27 -3.11 12.38 7.03
N ASN A 28 -3.50 12.66 8.28
CA ASN A 28 -3.44 11.71 9.39
C ASN A 28 -4.56 10.66 9.39
N LYS A 29 -5.45 10.63 8.39
CA LYS A 29 -6.53 9.64 8.30
C LYS A 29 -6.04 8.29 7.75
N ILE A 30 -4.83 8.24 7.22
CA ILE A 30 -4.23 7.06 6.63
C ILE A 30 -2.79 6.89 7.13
N LYS A 31 -2.27 5.68 7.02
CA LYS A 31 -0.84 5.43 7.05
C LYS A 31 -0.31 5.46 5.62
N HIS A 32 0.89 6.02 5.43
CA HIS A 32 1.51 6.11 4.12
C HIS A 32 2.90 5.50 4.15
N GLN A 33 3.23 4.76 3.09
CA GLN A 33 4.56 4.24 2.81
C GLN A 33 4.84 4.32 1.31
N TYR A 34 6.11 4.33 0.92
CA TYR A 34 6.45 4.08 -0.48
C TYR A 34 6.26 2.59 -0.81
N LEU A 35 5.84 2.30 -2.04
CA LEU A 35 5.75 0.92 -2.50
C LEU A 35 7.15 0.29 -2.43
N PRO A 36 7.32 -0.90 -1.81
CA PRO A 36 8.58 -1.61 -1.84
C PRO A 36 8.99 -1.92 -3.27
N ILE A 37 10.30 -2.02 -3.50
CA ILE A 37 10.83 -2.48 -4.79
C ILE A 37 10.31 -3.90 -5.04
N ASP A 38 9.91 -4.19 -6.28
CA ASP A 38 9.33 -5.48 -6.70
C ASP A 38 10.36 -6.62 -6.74
N ILE A 39 10.84 -6.98 -5.55
CA ILE A 39 11.77 -8.08 -5.29
C ILE A 39 11.12 -8.94 -4.21
N PRO A 40 11.07 -10.28 -4.33
CA PRO A 40 10.37 -11.15 -3.38
C PRO A 40 10.72 -10.90 -1.92
N LEU A 41 11.99 -10.66 -1.61
CA LEU A 41 12.42 -10.34 -0.25
C LEU A 41 11.78 -9.06 0.28
N CYS A 42 11.76 -7.99 -0.50
CA CYS A 42 11.21 -6.70 -0.09
C CYS A 42 9.68 -6.76 0.07
N ILE A 43 8.99 -7.43 -0.86
CA ILE A 43 7.54 -7.63 -0.80
C ILE A 43 7.17 -8.47 0.42
N ASN A 44 7.85 -9.60 0.65
CA ASN A 44 7.58 -10.46 1.81
C ASN A 44 7.83 -9.74 3.14
N LEU A 45 8.92 -8.99 3.27
CA LEU A 45 9.18 -8.18 4.46
C LEU A 45 8.09 -7.12 4.67
N PHE A 46 7.62 -6.48 3.60
CA PHE A 46 6.56 -5.49 3.67
C PHE A 46 5.24 -6.11 4.13
N ILE A 47 4.80 -7.19 3.50
CA ILE A 47 3.55 -7.90 3.84
C ILE A 47 3.62 -8.43 5.28
N ASN A 48 4.72 -9.06 5.68
CA ASN A 48 4.89 -9.59 7.04
C ASN A 48 4.97 -8.50 8.12
N THR A 49 5.40 -7.29 7.77
CA THR A 49 5.46 -6.17 8.73
C THR A 49 4.08 -5.54 8.94
N TRP A 50 3.28 -5.43 7.88
CA TRP A 50 2.00 -4.73 7.90
C TRP A 50 0.79 -5.65 8.09
N GLU A 51 0.94 -6.95 7.83
CA GLU A 51 -0.09 -7.98 7.93
C GLU A 51 -1.47 -7.52 7.38
N PRO A 52 -1.54 -7.04 6.12
CA PRO A 52 -2.76 -6.48 5.57
C PRO A 52 -3.85 -7.54 5.40
N LYS A 53 -5.09 -7.20 5.76
CA LYS A 53 -6.25 -8.09 5.59
C LYS A 53 -6.73 -8.19 4.14
N ALA A 54 -6.46 -7.15 3.35
CA ALA A 54 -6.85 -7.04 1.95
C ALA A 54 -5.86 -6.15 1.20
N LEU A 55 -5.70 -6.41 -0.09
CA LEU A 55 -4.89 -5.62 -1.00
C LEU A 55 -5.78 -5.01 -2.09
N ILE A 56 -5.68 -3.70 -2.27
CA ILE A 56 -6.35 -2.97 -3.35
C ILE A 56 -5.28 -2.45 -4.30
N LEU A 57 -5.26 -3.01 -5.51
CA LEU A 57 -4.37 -2.55 -6.57
C LEU A 57 -5.10 -1.56 -7.48
N LEU A 58 -4.46 -0.43 -7.77
CA LEU A 58 -4.90 0.50 -8.80
C LEU A 58 -4.33 0.04 -10.15
N GLU A 59 -5.08 0.20 -11.24
CA GLU A 59 -4.85 -0.46 -12.55
C GLU A 59 -3.42 -0.42 -13.10
N THR A 60 -2.61 0.59 -12.73
CA THR A 60 -1.24 0.76 -13.23
C THR A 60 -0.15 0.05 -12.40
N GLU A 61 -0.49 -0.55 -11.26
CA GLU A 61 0.47 -1.10 -10.29
C GLU A 61 0.40 -2.64 -10.21
N ILE A 62 0.34 -3.31 -11.37
CA ILE A 62 0.35 -4.77 -11.48
C ILE A 62 1.80 -5.26 -11.55
N TRP A 63 2.41 -5.49 -10.39
CA TRP A 63 3.76 -6.04 -10.28
C TRP A 63 3.72 -7.55 -9.98
N PRO A 64 4.55 -8.38 -10.63
CA PRO A 64 4.45 -9.83 -10.52
C PRO A 64 4.65 -10.34 -9.10
N ASN A 65 5.62 -9.79 -8.34
CA ASN A 65 5.93 -10.30 -7.01
C ASN A 65 4.90 -9.85 -5.96
N ILE A 66 4.18 -8.75 -6.18
CA ILE A 66 3.05 -8.33 -5.32
C ILE A 66 1.90 -9.35 -5.36
N ILE A 67 1.73 -10.05 -6.49
CA ILE A 67 0.62 -11.01 -6.70
C ILE A 67 1.03 -12.45 -6.37
N HIS A 68 2.30 -12.79 -6.59
CA HIS A 68 2.79 -14.19 -6.54
C HIS A 68 3.62 -14.54 -5.31
N CYS A 69 4.07 -13.58 -4.49
CA CYS A 69 4.91 -13.89 -3.32
C CYS A 69 4.16 -14.64 -2.23
#